data_AF-A0A946L118-F1
#
_entry.id   AF-A0A946L118-F1
#
_cell.length_a   1.000
_cell.length_b   1.000
_cell.length_c   1.000
_cell.angle_alpha   90.00
_cell.angle_beta   90.00
_cell.angle_gamma   90.00
#
_symmetry.space_group_name_H-M   'P 1'
#
loop_
_entity.id
_entity.type
_entity.pdbx_description
1 polymer ?
#
loop_
_entity_poly.entity_id
_entity_poly.type
_entity_poly.pdbx_seq_one_letter_code
_entity_poly.pdbx_strand_id
1 'polypeptide(L)'
;MTEYTYRQIKSLVERNPNLFDGLDILNTKRAIKWLPGHMNIFNRFMVEALKAKEAGYQRYSARAIWHYLRHLHQIDLETRDLKLTNIVTPVLARVAMKLDPRLEGLFLLRGKGGETDG
;
A
#
# COMPACT_ATOMS: atom_id res chain seq x y z
N MET A 1 1.41 -0.36 18.54
CA MET A 1 1.33 -0.06 17.09
C MET A 1 2.17 -1.12 16.39
N THR A 2 1.58 -1.91 15.48
CA THR A 2 2.32 -3.00 14.80
C THR A 2 3.25 -2.40 13.76
N GLU A 3 4.56 -2.61 13.93
CA GLU A 3 5.55 -2.25 12.93
C GLU A 3 5.78 -3.43 11.97
N TYR A 4 5.64 -3.18 10.67
CA TYR A 4 5.92 -4.14 9.62
C TYR A 4 7.36 -3.95 9.14
N THR A 5 8.01 -5.08 8.85
CA THR A 5 9.37 -5.14 8.35
C THR A 5 9.38 -5.54 6.88
N TYR A 6 10.42 -5.11 6.14
CA TYR A 6 10.60 -5.54 4.75
C TYR A 6 10.71 -7.07 4.64
N ARG A 7 11.30 -7.74 5.64
CA ARG A 7 11.42 -9.20 5.66
C ARG A 7 10.06 -9.90 5.62
N GLN A 8 9.08 -9.38 6.38
CA GLN A 8 7.71 -9.90 6.35
C GLN A 8 7.06 -9.70 4.98
N ILE A 9 7.20 -8.50 4.39
CA ILE A 9 6.64 -8.21 3.07
C ILE A 9 7.28 -9.09 1.99
N LYS A 10 8.61 -9.22 2.01
CA LYS A 10 9.35 -10.07 1.08
C LYS A 10 8.86 -11.52 1.15
N SER A 11 8.77 -12.09 2.36
CA SER A 11 8.27 -13.46 2.53
C SER A 11 6.82 -13.61 2.07
N LEU A 12 5.97 -12.60 2.30
CA LEU A 12 4.59 -12.60 1.83
C LEU A 12 4.50 -12.57 0.31
N VAL A 13 5.31 -11.75 -0.35
CA VAL A 13 5.37 -11.66 -1.82
C VAL A 13 5.85 -12.99 -2.43
N GLU A 14 6.89 -13.59 -1.86
CA GLU A 14 7.41 -14.89 -2.30
C GLU A 14 6.38 -16.02 -2.16
N ARG A 15 5.55 -15.98 -1.12
CA ARG A 15 4.46 -16.96 -0.89
C ARG A 15 3.22 -16.72 -1.74
N ASN A 16 3.07 -15.53 -2.33
CA ASN A 16 1.88 -15.14 -3.08
C ASN A 16 2.31 -14.58 -4.44
N PRO A 17 2.75 -15.44 -5.39
CA PRO A 17 3.27 -14.98 -6.69
C PRO A 17 2.25 -14.16 -7.48
N ASN A 18 0.95 -14.44 -7.29
CA ASN A 18 -0.15 -13.80 -7.99
C ASN A 18 -0.64 -12.51 -7.31
N LEU A 19 0.02 -12.07 -6.22
CA LEU A 19 -0.43 -10.91 -5.43
C LEU A 19 -0.60 -9.65 -6.28
N PHE A 20 0.22 -9.51 -7.33
CA PHE A 20 0.27 -8.32 -8.19
C PHE A 20 -0.37 -8.53 -9.56
N ASP A 21 -1.16 -9.60 -9.73
CA ASP A 21 -1.82 -9.89 -11.00
C ASP A 21 -2.70 -8.71 -11.47
N GLY A 22 -2.58 -8.38 -12.75
CA GLY A 22 -3.26 -7.23 -13.36
C GLY A 22 -2.57 -5.88 -13.13
N LEU A 23 -1.45 -5.82 -12.40
CA LEU A 23 -0.60 -4.63 -12.36
C LEU A 23 0.48 -4.67 -13.46
N ASP A 24 0.91 -3.47 -13.88
CA ASP A 24 2.07 -3.33 -14.75
C ASP A 24 3.34 -3.91 -14.09
N ILE A 25 4.04 -4.77 -14.82
CA ILE A 25 5.21 -5.52 -14.32
C ILE A 25 6.35 -4.56 -13.97
N LEU A 26 6.58 -3.53 -14.78
CA LEU A 26 7.67 -2.57 -14.56
C LEU A 26 7.43 -1.73 -13.30
N ASN A 27 6.22 -1.21 -13.13
CA ASN A 27 5.82 -0.46 -11.95
C ASN A 27 5.86 -1.33 -10.69
N THR A 28 5.44 -2.59 -10.79
CA THR A 28 5.50 -3.55 -9.68
C THR A 28 6.94 -3.78 -9.24
N LYS A 29 7.85 -4.06 -10.18
CA LYS A 29 9.29 -4.22 -9.90
C LYS A 29 9.89 -2.97 -9.25
N ARG A 30 9.54 -1.78 -9.76
CA ARG A 30 9.99 -0.50 -9.18
C ARG A 30 9.48 -0.32 -7.75
N ALA A 31 8.23 -0.66 -7.48
CA ALA A 31 7.65 -0.55 -6.15
C ALA A 31 8.28 -1.51 -5.14
N ILE A 32 8.52 -2.77 -5.52
CA ILE A 32 9.19 -3.75 -4.67
C ILE A 32 10.63 -3.29 -4.35
N LYS A 33 11.34 -2.73 -5.34
CA LYS A 33 12.69 -2.16 -5.14
C LYS A 33 12.69 -0.92 -4.25
N TRP A 34 11.62 -0.12 -4.30
CA TRP A 34 11.47 1.11 -3.51
C TRP A 34 11.17 0.82 -2.03
N LEU A 35 10.39 -0.23 -1.75
CA LEU A 35 9.90 -0.60 -0.42
C LEU A 35 10.95 -0.67 0.70
N PRO A 36 12.10 -1.38 0.55
CA PRO A 36 13.04 -1.57 1.66
C PRO A 36 13.62 -0.27 2.21
N GLY A 37 13.79 0.76 1.36
CA GLY A 37 14.28 2.08 1.80
C GLY A 37 13.21 3.00 2.38
N HIS A 38 11.94 2.58 2.38
CA HIS A 38 10.80 3.44 2.72
C HIS A 38 9.77 2.71 3.61
N MET A 39 10.25 1.80 4.46
CA MET A 39 9.40 1.02 5.38
C MET A 39 8.67 1.91 6.39
N ASN A 40 9.26 3.03 6.80
CA ASN A 40 8.61 4.05 7.62
C ASN A 40 7.33 4.61 6.97
N ILE A 41 7.38 4.88 5.67
CA ILE A 41 6.23 5.35 4.89
C ILE A 41 5.19 4.24 4.77
N PHE A 42 5.61 2.99 4.55
CA PHE A 42 4.69 1.86 4.53
C PHE A 42 3.97 1.68 5.87
N ASN A 43 4.69 1.76 6.99
CA ASN A 43 4.11 1.66 8.32
C ASN A 43 3.10 2.79 8.58
N ARG A 44 3.42 4.03 8.18
CA ARG A 44 2.45 5.15 8.23
C ARG A 44 1.23 4.90 7.36
N PHE A 45 1.42 4.35 6.15
CA PHE A 45 0.32 3.96 5.27
C PHE A 45 -0.60 2.92 5.93
N MET A 46 -0.03 1.93 6.61
CA MET A 46 -0.81 0.92 7.36
C MET A 46 -1.63 1.54 8.50
N VAL A 47 -1.05 2.48 9.25
CA VAL A 47 -1.75 3.20 10.32
C VAL A 47 -2.96 3.96 9.75
N GLU A 48 -2.78 4.70 8.67
CA GLU A 48 -3.88 5.44 8.05
C GLU A 48 -4.94 4.53 7.42
N ALA A 49 -4.54 3.37 6.87
CA ALA A 49 -5.46 2.38 6.37
C ALA A 49 -6.34 1.78 7.48
N LEU A 50 -5.74 1.47 8.63
CA LEU A 50 -6.45 0.96 9.80
C LEU A 50 -7.41 2.00 10.36
N LYS A 51 -6.97 3.26 10.49
CA LYS A 51 -7.86 4.37 10.90
C LYS A 51 -9.06 4.49 9.97
N ALA A 52 -8.87 4.37 8.66
CA ALA A 52 -9.99 4.39 7.72
C ALA A 52 -10.95 3.21 7.97
N LYS A 53 -10.44 2.00 8.23
CA LYS A 53 -11.30 0.86 8.56
C LYS A 53 -12.05 1.07 9.88
N GLU A 54 -11.38 1.57 10.92
CA GLU A 54 -11.95 1.87 12.23
C GLU A 54 -13.01 2.97 12.17
N ALA A 55 -12.86 3.94 11.26
CA ALA A 55 -13.86 4.95 10.95
C ALA A 55 -15.09 4.41 10.18
N GLY A 56 -15.13 3.11 9.88
CA GLY A 56 -16.25 2.46 9.22
C GLY A 56 -16.22 2.47 7.70
N TYR A 57 -15.14 2.94 7.07
CA TYR A 57 -15.02 2.91 5.61
C TYR A 57 -14.96 1.47 5.10
N GLN A 58 -15.93 1.11 4.26
CA GLN A 58 -15.97 -0.21 3.60
C GLN A 58 -15.06 -0.26 2.37
N ARG A 59 -14.90 0.88 1.69
CA ARG A 59 -14.02 1.08 0.53
C ARG A 59 -13.31 2.41 0.69
N TYR A 60 -12.01 2.43 0.46
CA TYR A 60 -11.18 3.61 0.59
C TYR A 60 -10.15 3.72 -0.52
N SER A 61 -9.74 4.95 -0.83
CA SER A 61 -8.74 5.20 -1.87
C SER A 61 -7.33 5.12 -1.28
N ALA A 62 -6.56 4.11 -1.69
CA ALA A 62 -5.13 4.05 -1.36
C ALA A 62 -4.39 5.31 -1.83
N ARG A 63 -4.86 5.93 -2.91
CA ARG A 63 -4.31 7.19 -3.42
C ARG A 63 -4.62 8.39 -2.52
N ALA A 64 -5.76 8.39 -1.83
CA ALA A 64 -6.09 9.43 -0.85
C ALA A 64 -5.11 9.39 0.34
N ILE A 65 -4.88 8.19 0.90
CA ILE A 65 -3.86 7.99 1.95
C ILE A 65 -2.48 8.43 1.43
N TRP A 66 -2.13 8.02 0.21
CA TRP A 66 -0.83 8.38 -0.38
C TRP A 66 -0.63 9.88 -0.55
N HIS A 67 -1.67 10.61 -0.97
CA HIS A 67 -1.64 12.07 -1.09
C HIS A 67 -1.52 12.76 0.26
N TYR A 68 -2.23 12.26 1.28
CA TYR A 68 -2.08 12.74 2.66
C TYR A 68 -0.64 12.57 3.17
N LEU A 69 -0.07 11.37 3.01
CA LEU A 69 1.32 11.11 3.37
C LEU A 69 2.28 12.03 2.62
N ARG A 70 2.09 12.19 1.30
CA ARG A 70 2.92 13.12 0.51
C ARG A 70 2.90 14.54 1.07
N HIS A 71 1.72 15.03 1.45
CA HIS A 71 1.61 16.37 2.04
C HIS A 71 2.36 16.46 3.37
N LEU A 72 2.21 15.47 4.26
CA LEU A 72 2.96 15.42 5.53
C LEU A 72 4.49 15.38 5.31
N HIS A 73 4.96 14.57 4.37
CA HIS A 73 6.38 14.45 4.04
C HIS A 73 6.99 15.72 3.45
N GLN A 74 6.18 16.58 2.79
CA GLN A 74 6.67 17.88 2.30
C GLN A 74 6.88 18.90 3.43
N ILE A 75 6.21 18.71 4.57
CA ILE A 75 6.24 19.61 5.72
C ILE A 75 7.32 19.17 6.72
N ASP A 76 7.57 17.87 6.82
CA ASP A 76 8.58 17.29 7.72
C ASP A 76 10.00 17.47 7.15
N LEU A 77 10.81 18.26 7.84
CA LEU A 77 12.20 18.57 7.45
C LEU A 77 13.09 17.33 7.37
N GLU A 78 12.83 16.30 8.18
CA GLU A 78 13.65 15.08 8.22
C GLU A 78 13.34 14.12 7.07
N THR A 79 12.14 14.21 6.49
CA THR A 79 11.68 13.29 5.44
C THR A 79 11.45 13.96 4.09
N ARG A 80 11.72 15.27 3.99
CA ARG A 80 11.54 16.10 2.79
C ARG A 80 12.25 15.56 1.54
N ASP A 81 13.40 14.93 1.71
CA ASP A 81 14.21 14.41 0.60
C ASP A 81 13.74 13.04 0.07
N LEU A 82 12.80 12.38 0.77
CA LEU A 82 12.25 11.09 0.34
C LEU A 82 11.18 11.30 -0.74
N LYS A 83 11.56 11.09 -2.01
CA LYS A 83 10.66 11.26 -3.16
C LYS A 83 9.55 10.19 -3.17
N LEU A 84 8.34 10.57 -2.73
CA LEU A 84 7.14 9.72 -2.83
C LEU A 84 6.58 9.69 -4.25
N THR A 85 6.72 8.56 -4.94
CA THR A 85 6.17 8.32 -6.29
C THR A 85 4.78 7.66 -6.25
N ASN A 86 3.86 8.03 -7.15
CA ASN A 86 2.51 7.42 -7.19
C ASN A 86 2.50 5.98 -7.73
N ILE A 87 3.59 5.53 -8.36
CA ILE A 87 3.63 4.21 -9.01
C ILE A 87 3.55 3.06 -8.01
N VAL A 88 3.90 3.30 -6.75
CA VAL A 88 3.96 2.26 -5.71
C VAL A 88 2.61 2.01 -5.05
N THR A 89 1.68 2.97 -5.11
CA THR A 89 0.41 2.92 -4.37
C THR A 89 -0.39 1.63 -4.61
N PRO A 90 -0.54 1.09 -5.85
CA PRO A 90 -1.27 -0.16 -6.05
C PRO A 90 -0.60 -1.37 -5.39
N VAL A 91 0.73 -1.39 -5.34
CA VAL A 91 1.50 -2.45 -4.67
C VAL A 91 1.33 -2.35 -3.16
N LEU A 92 1.44 -1.14 -2.59
CA LEU A 92 1.24 -0.93 -1.14
C LEU A 92 -0.15 -1.37 -0.70
N ALA A 93 -1.19 -1.02 -1.48
CA ALA A 93 -2.56 -1.40 -1.18
C ALA A 93 -2.75 -2.93 -1.11
N ARG A 94 -2.22 -3.66 -2.11
CA ARG A 94 -2.30 -5.13 -2.17
C ARG A 94 -1.53 -5.78 -1.02
N VAL A 95 -0.32 -5.30 -0.74
CA VAL A 95 0.49 -5.78 0.38
C VAL A 95 -0.22 -5.52 1.71
N ALA A 96 -0.80 -4.34 1.90
CA ALA A 96 -1.52 -3.97 3.13
C ALA A 96 -2.71 -4.90 3.41
N MET A 97 -3.58 -5.12 2.42
CA MET A 97 -4.73 -6.02 2.57
C MET A 97 -4.31 -7.48 2.81
N LYS A 98 -3.16 -7.89 2.27
CA LYS A 98 -2.67 -9.25 2.46
C LYS A 98 -1.94 -9.44 3.79
N LEU A 99 -1.30 -8.39 4.31
CA LEU A 99 -0.60 -8.41 5.60
C LEU A 99 -1.56 -8.33 6.79
N ASP A 100 -2.65 -7.59 6.66
CA ASP A 100 -3.60 -7.36 7.74
C ASP A 100 -5.01 -7.74 7.29
N PRO A 101 -5.59 -8.85 7.81
CA PRO A 101 -6.94 -9.28 7.47
C PRO A 101 -8.01 -8.22 7.72
N ARG A 102 -7.79 -7.27 8.64
CA ARG A 102 -8.74 -6.18 8.91
C ARG A 102 -8.90 -5.24 7.72
N LEU A 103 -7.88 -5.15 6.88
CA LEU A 103 -7.86 -4.30 5.70
C LEU A 103 -8.40 -5.01 4.46
N GLU A 104 -8.78 -6.28 4.56
CA GLU A 104 -9.32 -7.02 3.43
C GLU A 104 -10.52 -6.30 2.80
N GLY A 105 -10.48 -6.17 1.48
CA GLY A 105 -11.50 -5.46 0.68
C GLY A 105 -11.50 -3.94 0.81
N LEU A 106 -10.63 -3.34 1.65
CA LEU A 106 -10.62 -1.88 1.86
C LEU A 106 -10.25 -1.12 0.59
N PHE A 107 -9.24 -1.59 -0.15
CA PHE A 107 -8.75 -0.91 -1.35
C PHE A 107 -9.29 -1.54 -2.62
N LEU A 108 -9.81 -0.70 -3.51
CA LEU A 108 -10.21 -1.13 -4.85
C LEU A 108 -8.99 -1.48 -5.69
N LEU A 109 -8.81 -2.77 -5.97
CA LEU A 109 -7.82 -3.26 -6.90
C LEU A 109 -8.34 -3.02 -8.31
N ARG A 110 -7.68 -2.15 -9.07
CA ARG A 110 -7.89 -2.13 -10.52
C ARG A 110 -7.19 -3.34 -11.11
N GLY A 111 -7.96 -4.36 -11.50
CA GLY A 111 -7.47 -5.57 -12.14
C GLY A 111 -8.62 -6.26 -12.88
N LYS A 112 -8.71 -6.01 -14.19
CA LYS A 112 -9.75 -6.47 -15.14
C LYS A 112 -11.19 -6.10 -14.73
N GLY A 113 -12.04 -5.92 -15.74
CA GLY A 113 -13.40 -5.39 -15.58
C GLY A 113 -14.24 -6.24 -14.62
N GLY A 114 -15.24 -5.59 -14.02
CA GLY A 114 -16.07 -6.20 -13.00
C GLY A 114 -16.69 -7.51 -13.44
N GLU A 115 -16.55 -8.51 -12.60
CA GLU A 115 -17.64 -9.43 -12.34
C GLU A 115 -18.41 -8.83 -11.16
N THR A 116 -19.45 -8.08 -11.49
CA THR A 116 -20.62 -8.00 -10.62
C THR A 116 -21.29 -9.37 -10.71
N ASP A 117 -21.02 -10.25 -9.76
CA ASP A 117 -21.95 -11.35 -9.46
C ASP A 117 -23.12 -10.73 -8.69
N GLY A 118 -24.22 -10.54 -9.42
CA GLY A 118 -25.55 -10.21 -8.92
C GLY A 118 -26.57 -10.94 -9.76
#